data_AF-A0A1D8K7E8-F1
#
_entry.id   AF-A0A1D8K7E8-F1
#
_cell.length_a   1.000
_cell.length_b   1.000
_cell.length_c   1.000
_cell.angle_alpha   90.00
_cell.angle_beta   90.00
_cell.angle_gamma   90.00
#
_symmetry.space_group_name_H-M   'P 1'
#
loop_
_entity.id
_entity.type
_entity.pdbx_description
1 polymer ?
#
loop_
_entity_poly.entity_id
_entity_poly.type
_entity_poly.pdbx_seq_one_letter_code
_entity_poly.pdbx_strand_id
1 'polypeptide(L)' 'MNTDKLLMPFAQAYKALSMPRPTAYKRAHAGKFPVPVHQINGRMMVRSADWAAFVQALDNDAFRVGGA' A
#
# COMPACT_ATOMS: atom_id res chain seq x y z
N MET A 1 12.89 -18.26 7.55
CA MET A 1 12.97 -17.02 6.76
C MET A 1 12.70 -15.86 7.70
N ASN A 2 13.70 -15.02 7.96
CA ASN A 2 13.54 -13.85 8.83
C ASN A 2 12.68 -12.80 8.12
N THR A 3 11.36 -12.92 8.29
CA THR A 3 10.36 -11.89 8.00
C THR A 3 10.46 -10.77 9.02
N ASP A 4 11.64 -10.14 9.14
CA ASP A 4 11.74 -8.80 9.69
C ASP A 4 11.04 -7.87 8.72
N LYS A 5 9.70 -7.82 8.88
CA LYS A 5 8.78 -6.76 8.51
C LYS A 5 9.47 -5.71 7.64
N LEU A 6 9.62 -5.98 6.35
CA LEU A 6 10.09 -4.96 5.42
C LEU A 6 9.01 -3.88 5.48
N LEU A 7 9.32 -2.80 6.18
CA LEU A 7 8.42 -1.67 6.34
C LEU A 7 8.77 -0.72 5.23
N MET A 8 7.86 -0.58 4.28
CA MET A 8 7.97 0.38 3.21
C MET A 8 7.53 1.75 3.73
N PRO A 9 8.27 2.83 3.44
CA PRO A 9 7.80 4.18 3.74
C PRO A 9 6.45 4.44 3.08
N PHE A 10 5.50 5.04 3.81
CA PHE A 10 4.19 5.41 3.23
C PHE A 10 4.33 6.29 1.97
N ALA A 11 5.42 7.07 1.91
CA ALA A 11 5.80 7.86 0.74
C ALA A 11 5.95 7.05 -0.55
N GLN A 12 6.50 5.84 -0.45
CA GLN A 12 6.70 4.96 -1.59
C GLN A 12 5.37 4.34 -2.03
N ALA A 13 4.52 3.94 -1.07
CA ALA A 13 3.20 3.37 -1.35
C ALA A 13 2.32 4.34 -2.17
N TYR A 14 2.10 5.57 -1.69
CA TYR A 14 1.22 6.49 -2.40
C TYR A 14 1.80 6.95 -3.74
N LYS A 15 3.13 7.03 -3.87
CA LYS A 15 3.78 7.34 -5.15
C LYS A 15 3.56 6.23 -6.17
N ALA A 16 3.65 4.97 -5.75
CA ALA A 16 3.38 3.83 -6.63
C ALA A 16 1.91 3.77 -7.07
N LEU A 17 0.98 4.28 -6.26
CA LEU A 17 -0.43 4.45 -6.64
C LEU A 17 -0.70 5.72 -7.48
N SER A 18 0.32 6.50 -7.83
CA SER A 18 0.16 7.84 -8.43
C SER A 18 -0.80 8.74 -7.65
N MET A 19 -0.92 8.53 -6.34
CA MET A 19 -1.87 9.22 -5.47
C MET A 19 -1.21 10.48 -4.89
N PRO A 20 -1.88 11.67 -4.97
CA PRO A 20 -1.36 12.87 -4.36
C PRO A 20 -1.16 12.70 -2.85
N ARG A 21 -0.03 13.21 -2.33
CA ARG A 21 0.29 13.19 -0.90
C ARG A 21 -0.88 13.62 0.01
N PRO A 22 -1.54 14.79 -0.17
CA PRO A 22 -2.63 15.20 0.72
C PRO A 22 -3.80 14.20 0.72
N THR A 23 -4.14 13.66 -0.45
CA THR A 23 -5.19 12.65 -0.60
C THR A 23 -4.82 11.35 0.09
N ALA A 24 -3.58 10.90 -0.06
CA ALA A 24 -3.08 9.67 0.56
C ALA A 24 -3.13 9.75 2.09
N TYR A 25 -2.62 10.84 2.67
CA TYR A 25 -2.67 11.06 4.12
C TYR A 25 -4.10 11.14 4.65
N LYS A 26 -5.00 11.86 3.96
CA LYS A 26 -6.43 11.91 4.32
C LYS A 26 -7.06 10.52 4.33
N ARG A 27 -6.77 9.69 3.33
CA ARG A 27 -7.27 8.32 3.25
C ARG A 27 -6.66 7.42 4.34
N ALA A 28 -5.36 7.55 4.60
CA ALA A 28 -4.69 6.80 5.66
C ALA A 28 -5.27 7.11 7.05
N HIS A 29 -5.45 8.40 7.38
CA HIS A 29 -6.08 8.80 8.65
C HIS A 29 -7.55 8.38 8.75
N ALA A 30 -8.26 8.31 7.63
CA ALA A 30 -9.63 7.81 7.59
C ALA A 30 -9.72 6.27 7.59
N GLY A 31 -8.60 5.55 7.61
CA GLY A 31 -8.58 4.08 7.47
C GLY A 31 -9.04 3.57 6.11
N LYS A 32 -9.08 4.44 5.09
CA LYS A 32 -9.53 4.16 3.71
C LYS A 32 -8.37 4.07 2.71
N PHE A 33 -7.14 3.93 3.18
CA PHE A 33 -6.02 3.66 2.30
C PHE A 33 -6.07 2.21 1.82
N PRO A 34 -5.69 1.89 0.58
CA PRO A 34 -5.86 0.53 0.02
C PRO A 34 -5.07 -0.56 0.75
N VAL A 35 -4.05 -0.16 1.52
CA VAL A 35 -3.24 -1.06 2.34
C VAL A 35 -3.19 -0.54 3.79
N PRO A 36 -3.04 -1.42 4.79
CA PRO A 36 -2.86 -1.00 6.18
C PRO A 36 -1.65 -0.09 6.35
N VAL A 37 -1.87 1.05 7.01
CA VAL A 37 -0.82 2.00 7.37
C VAL A 37 -0.57 1.89 8.86
N HIS A 38 0.68 1.67 9.23
CA HIS A 38 1.15 1.63 10.61
C HIS A 38 1.95 2.88 10.93
N GLN A 39 1.75 3.42 12.12
CA GLN A 39 2.57 4.51 12.64
C GLN A 39 3.64 3.93 13.55
N ILE A 40 4.91 4.06 13.15
CA ILE A 40 6.07 3.52 13.87
C ILE A 40 7.04 4.67 14.09
N ASN A 41 7.34 4.99 15.35
CA ASN A 41 8.20 6.12 15.74
C ASN A 41 7.78 7.45 15.07
N GLY A 42 6.48 7.72 15.02
CA GLY A 42 5.92 8.93 14.39
C GLY A 42 5.91 8.94 12.86
N ARG A 43 6.45 7.90 12.20
CA ARG A 43 6.47 7.77 10.75
C ARG A 43 5.37 6.82 10.28
N MET A 44 4.68 7.19 9.20
CA MET A 44 3.75 6.30 8.52
C MET A 44 4.51 5.31 7.64
N MET A 45 4.24 4.03 7.87
CA MET A 45 4.89 2.89 7.23
C MET A 45 3.81 1.91 6.79
N VAL A 46 4.07 1.16 5.72
CA VAL A 46 3.21 0.09 5.22
C VAL A 46 4.01 -1.20 5.31
N ARG A 47 3.39 -2.32 5.69
CA ARG A 47 4.09 -3.60 5.62
C ARG A 47 4.23 -3.98 4.15
N SER A 48 5.43 -4.32 3.71
CA SER A 48 5.66 -4.77 2.35
C SER A 48 4.86 -6.04 2.01
N ALA A 49 4.52 -6.87 3.01
CA ALA A 49 3.64 -8.02 2.81
C ALA A 49 2.21 -7.60 2.37
N ASP A 50 1.62 -6.62 3.06
CA ASP A 50 0.29 -6.11 2.71
C ASP A 50 0.32 -5.40 1.35
N TRP A 51 1.41 -4.67 1.07
CA TRP A 51 1.62 -4.05 -0.23
C TRP A 51 1.74 -5.08 -1.37
N ALA A 52 2.53 -6.15 -1.17
CA ALA A 52 2.68 -7.21 -2.16
C ALA A 52 1.35 -7.93 -2.43
N ALA A 53 0.59 -8.23 -1.37
CA ALA A 53 -0.75 -8.82 -1.52
C ALA A 53 -1.70 -7.91 -2.30
N PHE A 54 -1.65 -6.60 -2.07
CA PHE A 54 -2.43 -5.63 -2.81
C PHE A 54 -2.04 -5.54 -4.29
N VAL A 55 -0.74 -5.47 -4.61
CA VAL A 55 -0.25 -5.46 -6.00
C VAL A 55 -0.65 -6.76 -6.71
N GLN A 56 -0.48 -7.91 -6.05
CA GLN A 56 -0.88 -9.19 -6.62
C GLN A 56 -2.40 -9.27 -6.86
N ALA A 57 -3.22 -8.67 -5.99
CA ALA A 57 -4.65 -8.57 -6.21
C ALA A 57 -4.98 -7.68 -7.42
N LEU A 58 -4.32 -6.53 -7.57
CA LEU A 58 -4.48 -5.65 -8.74
C LEU A 58 -4.10 -6.35 -10.04
N ASP A 59 -2.99 -7.09 -10.07
CA ASP A 59 -2.55 -7.84 -11.26
C ASP A 59 -3.56 -8.94 -11.63
N ASN A 60 -4.10 -9.64 -10.61
CA ASN A 60 -5.12 -10.66 -10.82
C ASN A 60 -6.45 -10.10 -11.32
N ASP A 61 -6.85 -8.90 -10.87
CA ASP A 61 -8.03 -8.21 -11.38
C ASP A 61 -7.81 -7.70 -12.81
N ALA A 62 -6.63 -7.12 -13.09
CA ALA A 62 -6.29 -6.66 -14.44
C ALA A 62 -6.30 -7.80 -15.46
N PHE A 63 -5.84 -9.00 -15.07
CA PHE A 63 -5.85 -10.18 -15.93
C PHE A 63 -7.27 -10.69 -16.24
N ARG A 64 -8.24 -10.52 -15.34
CA ARG A 64 -9.62 -11.01 -15.54
C ARG A 64 -10.45 -10.20 -16.53
N VAL A 65 -10.06 -8.98 -16.88
CA VAL A 65 -10.84 -8.10 -17.78
C VAL A 65 -10.29 -8.07 -19.22
N GLY A 66 -9.10 -8.63 -19.47
CA GLY A 66 -8.44 -8.63 -20.78
C GLY A 66 -8.55 -9.92 -21.61
N GLY A 67 -9.27 -10.93 -21.11
CA GLY A 67 -9.43 -12.24 -21.75
C GLY A 67 -10.89 -12.56 -22.07
N ALA A 68 -11.48 -11.85 -23.02
CA ALA A 68 -12.74 -12.21 -23.67
C ALA A 68 -12.65 -11.85 -25.16
#